data_AF-A0A925U8H8-F1
#
_entry.id   AF-A0A925U8H8-F1
#
_cell.length_a   1.000
_cell.length_b   1.000
_cell.length_c   1.000
_cell.angle_alpha   90.00
_cell.angle_beta   90.00
_cell.angle_gamma   90.00
#
_symmetry.space_group_name_H-M   'P 1'
#
loop_
_entity.id
_entity.type
_entity.pdbx_description
1 polymer ?
#
loop_
_entity_poly.entity_id
_entity_poly.type
_entity_poly.pdbx_seq_one_letter_code
_entity_poly.pdbx_strand_id
1 'polypeptide(L)'
;MINQTVELQAKMYVFDLGNCAKEFWFKDDEDWDLCLASGEQKLELEKKYYPTISKKGIPETLILLHGLVKNRLLKVNPLFLKPGHSEEMSAAPEFLIAFNRNRRR
;
A
#
# COMPACT_ATOMS: atom_id res chain seq x y z
N MET A 1 -13.99 17.31 8.23
CA MET A 1 -13.12 17.74 7.11
C MET A 1 -11.91 16.83 6.89
N ILE A 2 -11.23 16.36 7.93
CA ILE A 2 -10.02 15.49 7.80
C ILE A 2 -10.33 14.18 7.06
N ASN A 3 -11.44 13.50 7.41
CA ASN A 3 -11.82 12.22 6.80
C ASN A 3 -12.08 12.29 5.29
N GLN A 4 -12.68 13.39 4.79
CA GLN A 4 -12.95 13.55 3.36
C GLN A 4 -11.65 13.64 2.55
N THR A 5 -10.62 14.28 3.12
CA THR A 5 -9.29 14.38 2.51
C THR A 5 -8.61 13.01 2.47
N VAL A 6 -8.67 12.23 3.55
CA VAL A 6 -8.06 10.89 3.59
C VAL A 6 -8.78 9.92 2.65
N GLU A 7 -10.11 10.00 2.54
CA GLU A 7 -10.87 9.19 1.58
C GLU A 7 -10.53 9.52 0.13
N LEU A 8 -10.36 10.80 -0.21
CA LEU A 8 -9.90 11.21 -1.52
C LEU A 8 -8.49 10.71 -1.79
N GLN A 9 -7.58 10.84 -0.82
CA GLN A 9 -6.23 10.30 -0.93
C GLN A 9 -6.22 8.79 -1.11
N ALA A 10 -7.12 8.06 -0.44
CA ALA A 10 -7.29 6.61 -0.61
C ALA A 10 -7.74 6.27 -2.03
N LYS A 11 -8.72 7.00 -2.57
CA LYS A 11 -9.18 6.81 -3.96
C LYS A 11 -8.06 7.07 -4.96
N MET A 12 -7.33 8.18 -4.80
CA MET A 12 -6.21 8.51 -5.67
C MET A 12 -5.11 7.45 -5.58
N TYR A 13 -4.81 6.97 -4.38
CA TYR A 13 -3.80 5.94 -4.17
C TYR A 13 -4.22 4.60 -4.80
N VAL A 14 -5.45 4.14 -4.61
CA VAL A 14 -5.96 2.92 -5.28
C VAL A 14 -5.97 3.08 -6.80
N PHE A 15 -6.31 4.27 -7.31
CA PHE A 15 -6.26 4.54 -8.74
C PHE A 15 -4.83 4.46 -9.29
N ASP A 16 -3.85 5.02 -8.58
CA ASP A 16 -2.43 4.92 -8.91
C ASP A 16 -1.94 3.46 -8.90
N LEU A 17 -2.34 2.66 -7.89
CA LEU A 17 -2.06 1.22 -7.84
C LEU A 17 -2.65 0.47 -9.02
N GLY A 18 -3.87 0.79 -9.43
CA GLY A 18 -4.54 0.19 -10.58
C GLY A 18 -3.85 0.54 -11.90
N ASN A 19 -3.46 1.81 -12.08
CA ASN A 19 -2.70 2.24 -13.26
C ASN A 19 -1.34 1.57 -13.30
N CYS A 20 -0.61 1.56 -12.18
CA CYS A 20 0.69 0.93 -12.07
C CYS A 20 0.59 -0.58 -12.34
N ALA A 21 -0.38 -1.29 -11.75
CA ALA A 21 -0.61 -2.70 -12.05
C ALA A 21 -0.85 -2.93 -13.55
N LYS A 22 -1.60 -2.05 -14.22
CA LYS A 22 -1.83 -2.13 -15.65
C LYS A 22 -0.58 -1.83 -16.47
N GLU A 23 0.20 -0.81 -16.10
CA GLU A 23 1.46 -0.43 -16.76
C GLU A 23 2.53 -1.54 -16.64
N PHE A 24 2.58 -2.20 -15.49
CA PHE A 24 3.49 -3.31 -15.22
C PHE A 24 2.92 -4.68 -15.59
N TRP A 25 1.73 -4.74 -16.21
CA TRP A 25 1.08 -5.97 -16.66
C TRP A 25 0.99 -7.01 -15.54
N PHE A 26 0.44 -6.62 -14.39
CA PHE A 26 0.18 -7.53 -13.29
C PHE A 26 -0.76 -8.65 -13.76
N LYS A 27 -0.38 -9.89 -13.46
CA LYS A 27 -1.24 -11.06 -13.69
C LYS A 27 -2.34 -11.13 -12.63
N ASP A 28 -3.35 -11.95 -12.88
CA ASP A 28 -4.48 -12.16 -11.97
C ASP A 28 -4.07 -12.71 -10.58
N ASP A 29 -2.93 -13.42 -10.50
CA ASP A 29 -2.34 -13.92 -9.25
C ASP A 29 -1.34 -12.93 -8.60
N GLU A 30 -1.14 -11.76 -9.21
CA GLU A 30 -0.24 -10.72 -8.72
C GLU A 30 -1.00 -9.62 -7.98
N ASP A 31 -0.89 -9.63 -6.65
CA ASP A 31 -1.56 -8.68 -5.78
C ASP A 31 -0.63 -7.58 -5.25
N TRP A 32 -1.25 -6.47 -4.86
CA TRP A 32 -0.60 -5.42 -4.08
C TRP A 32 -0.64 -5.73 -2.59
N ASP A 33 0.52 -5.81 -1.98
CA ASP A 33 0.68 -5.81 -0.53
C ASP A 33 0.84 -4.39 -0.01
N LEU A 34 0.14 -4.07 1.06
CA LEU A 34 0.25 -2.80 1.76
C LEU A 34 1.00 -2.99 3.08
N CYS A 35 2.01 -2.16 3.32
CA CYS A 35 2.72 -2.11 4.59
C CYS A 35 2.89 -0.65 5.04
N LEU A 36 2.77 -0.44 6.35
CA LEU A 36 3.10 0.81 7.02
C LEU A 36 4.57 0.72 7.45
N ALA A 37 5.40 1.60 6.91
CA ALA A 37 6.84 1.50 7.05
C ALA A 37 7.46 2.84 7.52
N SER A 38 8.55 2.72 8.26
CA SER A 38 9.46 3.85 8.53
C SER A 38 10.36 4.13 7.32
N GLY A 39 11.07 5.26 7.32
CA GLY A 39 11.97 5.61 6.20
C GLY A 39 13.01 4.54 5.84
N GLU A 40 13.53 3.80 6.82
CA GLU A 40 14.49 2.71 6.60
C GLU A 40 13.83 1.48 5.97
N GLN A 41 12.72 1.02 6.55
CA GLN A 41 11.92 -0.10 6.02
C GLN A 41 11.43 0.16 4.60
N LYS A 42 11.08 1.41 4.29
CA LYS A 42 10.75 1.85 2.93
C LYS A 42 11.87 1.50 1.96
N LEU A 43 13.09 1.90 2.30
CA LEU A 43 14.25 1.70 1.45
C LEU A 43 14.53 0.22 1.24
N GLU A 44 14.34 -0.60 2.27
CA GLU A 44 14.49 -2.06 2.17
C GLU A 44 13.44 -2.68 1.24
N LEU A 45 12.18 -2.29 1.37
CA LEU A 45 11.09 -2.76 0.50
C LEU A 45 11.28 -2.34 -0.96
N GLU A 46 11.70 -1.09 -1.20
CA GLU A 46 12.00 -0.56 -2.54
C GLU A 46 13.20 -1.24 -3.20
N LYS A 47 14.17 -1.72 -2.39
CA LYS A 47 15.29 -2.53 -2.88
C LYS A 47 14.89 -3.97 -3.19
N LYS A 48 13.95 -4.52 -2.42
CA LYS A 48 13.56 -5.94 -2.48
C LYS A 48 12.44 -6.23 -3.48
N TYR A 49 11.54 -5.29 -3.74
CA TYR A 49 10.36 -5.49 -4.57
C TYR A 49 10.22 -4.39 -5.63
N TYR A 50 9.69 -4.74 -6.80
CA TYR A 50 9.43 -3.78 -7.87
C TYR A 50 8.26 -4.23 -8.76
N PRO A 51 7.25 -3.38 -9.06
CA PRO A 51 7.14 -1.97 -8.68
C PRO A 51 6.71 -1.76 -7.22
N THR A 52 7.05 -0.58 -6.69
CA THR A 52 6.70 -0.12 -5.34
C THR A 52 6.12 1.28 -5.43
N ILE A 53 5.00 1.52 -4.72
CA ILE A 53 4.36 2.85 -4.64
C ILE A 53 4.33 3.27 -3.18
N SER A 54 5.04 4.33 -2.84
CA SER A 54 5.10 4.84 -1.47
C SER A 54 4.38 6.18 -1.33
N LYS A 55 3.69 6.37 -0.20
CA LYS A 55 3.01 7.61 0.16
C LYS A 55 3.46 8.05 1.55
N LYS A 56 4.07 9.23 1.63
CA LYS A 56 4.44 9.85 2.89
C LYS A 56 3.23 10.52 3.55
N GLY A 57 3.13 10.43 4.88
CA GLY A 57 2.08 11.07 5.65
C GLY A 57 2.35 11.07 7.14
N ILE A 58 1.43 11.64 7.92
CA ILE A 58 1.45 11.51 9.38
C ILE A 58 0.88 10.15 9.79
N PRO A 59 1.36 9.55 10.90
CA PRO A 59 1.01 8.19 11.31
C PRO A 59 -0.51 7.98 11.45
N GLU A 60 -1.22 8.91 12.07
CA GLU A 60 -2.69 8.83 12.24
C GLU A 60 -3.42 8.74 10.90
N THR A 61 -3.04 9.59 9.94
CA THR A 61 -3.60 9.58 8.58
C THR A 61 -3.21 8.33 7.82
N LEU A 62 -1.98 7.82 7.99
CA LEU A 62 -1.51 6.62 7.31
C LEU A 62 -2.23 5.37 7.79
N ILE A 63 -2.51 5.25 9.09
CA ILE A 63 -3.30 4.15 9.65
C ILE A 63 -4.72 4.16 9.07
N LEU A 64 -5.36 5.33 9.04
CA LEU A 64 -6.68 5.50 8.42
C LEU A 64 -6.66 5.20 6.92
N LEU A 65 -5.66 5.73 6.21
CA LEU A 65 -5.47 5.53 4.77
C LEU A 65 -5.25 4.05 4.45
N HIS A 66 -4.40 3.37 5.22
CA HIS A 66 -4.14 1.94 5.10
C HIS A 66 -5.44 1.14 5.22
N GLY A 67 -6.25 1.40 6.24
CA GLY A 67 -7.56 0.75 6.41
C GLY A 67 -8.52 1.02 5.24
N LEU A 68 -8.58 2.26 4.76
CA LEU A 68 -9.45 2.66 3.64
C LEU A 68 -9.01 2.05 2.31
N VAL A 69 -7.71 2.06 2.01
CA VAL A 69 -7.15 1.46 0.80
C VAL A 69 -7.34 -0.05 0.84
N LYS A 70 -7.03 -0.70 1.97
CA LYS A 70 -7.24 -2.14 2.20
C LYS A 70 -8.69 -2.53 1.97
N ASN A 71 -9.64 -1.80 2.54
CA ASN A 71 -11.07 -2.04 2.33
C ASN A 71 -11.51 -1.81 0.87
N ARG A 72 -10.91 -0.84 0.17
CA ARG A 72 -11.21 -0.59 -1.25
C ARG A 72 -10.63 -1.66 -2.16
N LEU A 73 -9.40 -2.12 -1.91
CA LEU A 73 -8.78 -3.22 -2.67
C LEU A 73 -9.57 -4.52 -2.48
N LEU A 74 -10.00 -4.83 -1.25
CA LEU A 74 -10.89 -5.95 -0.97
C LEU A 74 -12.21 -5.90 -1.74
N LYS A 75 -12.82 -4.72 -1.83
CA LYS A 75 -14.07 -4.52 -2.57
C LYS A 75 -13.88 -4.65 -4.09
N VAL A 76 -12.67 -4.34 -4.58
CA VAL A 76 -12.34 -4.44 -6.01
C VAL A 76 -12.05 -5.89 -6.38
N ASN A 77 -11.38 -6.65 -5.51
CA ASN A 77 -11.21 -8.08 -5.68
C ASN A 77 -10.91 -8.74 -4.31
N PRO A 78 -11.77 -9.63 -3.78
CA PRO A 78 -11.67 -10.16 -2.42
C PRO A 78 -10.44 -11.04 -2.17
N LEU A 79 -9.70 -11.41 -3.24
CA LEU A 79 -8.44 -12.13 -3.19
C LEU A 79 -7.22 -11.23 -2.85
N PHE A 80 -7.37 -9.89 -2.92
CA PHE A 80 -6.28 -8.91 -2.77
C PHE A 80 -5.61 -8.86 -1.40
N LEU A 81 -6.07 -9.64 -0.42
CA LEU A 81 -5.46 -9.69 0.90
C LEU A 81 -5.05 -11.10 1.28
N LYS A 82 -3.85 -11.46 0.87
CA LYS A 82 -3.07 -12.39 1.67
C LYS A 82 -2.66 -11.64 2.95
N PRO A 83 -2.94 -12.13 4.16
CA PRO A 83 -2.52 -11.50 5.41
C PRO A 83 -0.98 -11.51 5.49
N GLY A 84 -0.36 -10.52 4.86
CA GLY A 84 1.07 -10.26 4.94
C GLY A 84 1.29 -9.34 6.12
N HIS A 85 1.74 -9.95 7.22
CA HIS A 85 2.45 -9.30 8.32
C HIS A 85 1.74 -8.10 8.96
N SER A 86 1.10 -8.36 10.09
CA SER A 86 1.01 -7.36 11.16
C SER A 86 2.43 -7.06 11.65
N GLU A 87 3.24 -6.31 10.89
CA GLU A 87 4.54 -5.86 11.37
C GLU A 87 4.28 -4.92 12.53
N GLU A 88 4.78 -5.32 13.69
CA GLU A 88 4.63 -4.61 14.94
C GLU A 88 5.07 -3.15 14.77
N MET A 89 4.16 -2.23 15.10
CA MET A 89 4.41 -0.80 15.15
C MET A 89 5.42 -0.48 16.26
N SER A 90 6.72 -0.72 16.01
CA SER A 90 7.77 -0.31 16.93
C SER A 90 8.16 1.17 16.76
N ALA A 91 7.64 1.84 15.72
CA ALA A 91 7.81 3.27 15.48
C ALA A 91 6.58 3.86 14.78
N ALA A 92 6.35 5.16 14.94
CA ALA A 92 5.27 5.86 14.25
C ALA A 92 5.49 5.77 12.74
N PRO A 93 4.57 5.16 11.96
CA PRO A 93 4.78 4.98 10.53
C PRO A 93 4.81 6.32 9.81
N GLU A 94 5.80 6.48 8.92
CA GLU A 94 6.00 7.69 8.12
C GLU A 94 5.54 7.50 6.67
N PHE A 95 5.44 6.25 6.23
CA PHE A 95 5.09 5.89 4.86
C PHE A 95 4.06 4.75 4.82
N LEU A 96 3.12 4.85 3.88
CA LEU A 96 2.32 3.72 3.41
C LEU A 96 2.91 3.26 2.08
N ILE A 97 3.27 1.99 1.98
CA ILE A 97 3.94 1.42 0.82
C ILE A 97 3.11 0.28 0.28
N ALA A 98 2.85 0.32 -1.01
CA ALA A 98 2.33 -0.78 -1.76
C ALA A 98 3.45 -1.44 -2.57
N PHE A 99 3.53 -2.75 -2.54
CA PHE A 99 4.53 -3.52 -3.28
C PHE A 99 3.96 -4.86 -3.73
N ASN A 100 4.51 -5.41 -4.79
CA ASN A 100 4.12 -6.74 -5.25
C ASN A 100 5.11 -7.79 -4.73
N ARG A 101 4.64 -8.68 -3.83
CA ARG A 101 5.47 -9.75 -3.24
C ARG A 101 5.98 -10.77 -4.25
N ASN A 102 5.26 -10.96 -5.35
CA ASN A 102 5.65 -11.89 -6.42
C ASN A 102 6.77 -11.33 -7.29
N ARG A 103 6.95 -10.01 -7.32
CA ARG A 103 8.02 -9.35 -8.07
C ARG A 103 9.14 -8.90 -7.16
N ARG A 104 9.93 -9.88 -6.71
CA ARG A 104 11.22 -9.63 -6.06
C ARG A 104 12.23 -9.15 -7.10
N ARG A 105 13.01 -8.15 -6.71
CA ARG A 105 14.16 -7.66 -7.48
C ARG A 105 15.38 -8.56 -7.25
#